data_AF-A0A9R0S0J2-F1
#
_entry.id   AF-A0A9R0S0J2-F1
#
_cell.length_a   1.000
_cell.length_b   1.000
_cell.length_c   1.000
_cell.angle_alpha   90.00
_cell.angle_beta   90.00
_cell.angle_gamma   90.00
#
_symmetry.space_group_name_H-M   'P 1'
#
loop_
_entity.id
_entity.type
_entity.pdbx_description
1 polymer ?
#
loop_
_entity_poly.entity_id
_entity_poly.type
_entity_poly.pdbx_seq_one_letter_code
_entity_poly.pdbx_strand_id
1 'polypeptide(L)'
;MALRALCHNWRAATDDPTNTMDHRFRPHNWVMLDYPSHGDDTRVLVNTETGRFHVRDIPMLRRYFIVSVSTDGLLVLAEKEPPHAACVLNPFTGYMVRFAARMRPNVMAAAVSGSSPLYLVIYCSDSNKLYRADPSCQDFVRYKKKYAYPLVRIPMASRWWTRNWDKKGAREQEAAGGGGDDLRQPTVAQGLSFDFYRQLCPRAESIVRDFVLDAVRKDIGLAAGLLRLHFHDCFVQGCDASVLLDGSATGPGEQQAPPNLTLRPSAFKAVNDIRGRLERECRGAVVSCSDILALAARDSVVASGGPEYRVPLGRRDSPRFATAQDVLSGLPPPSSNVPSLLDVLRKIGLDAADLVALSGGHTVGLGHCTSFDDRLFPRPDPTMSPDFLGRLKRTCPAKGTDARTVLDVRTPNVFDNKYYVNLVNWEGLFVSDQDLFTNATTRPIVERFARSQRDFFDQFGVSMVKMGQIKVLTGDQGQVRRNCSTRNPGTADGLQWSSLVQTVVDAAAESLGF
;
A
#
# COMPACT_ATOMS: atom_id res chain seq x y z
N MET A 1 16.95 -29.89 -10.95
CA MET A 1 16.20 -30.50 -12.07
C MET A 1 14.71 -30.28 -11.86
N ALA A 2 13.99 -30.10 -12.97
CA ALA A 2 12.54 -30.30 -13.18
C ALA A 2 11.52 -29.37 -12.48
N LEU A 3 11.45 -28.12 -12.94
CA LEU A 3 10.17 -27.42 -13.26
C LEU A 3 10.36 -26.20 -14.17
N ARG A 4 11.41 -26.21 -14.99
CA ARG A 4 11.77 -25.15 -15.98
C ARG A 4 11.40 -25.50 -17.42
N ALA A 5 10.64 -26.57 -17.66
CA ALA A 5 10.36 -27.05 -19.01
C ALA A 5 8.87 -27.36 -19.18
N LEU A 6 8.08 -26.33 -19.50
CA LEU A 6 6.81 -26.39 -20.24
C LEU A 6 6.51 -24.94 -20.67
N CYS A 7 6.40 -24.72 -21.98
CA CYS A 7 6.19 -23.43 -22.69
C CYS A 7 7.45 -22.56 -22.94
N HIS A 8 8.31 -23.02 -23.86
CA HIS A 8 9.44 -22.24 -24.41
C HIS A 8 9.02 -20.95 -25.16
N ASN A 9 7.73 -20.74 -25.46
CA ASN A 9 7.25 -19.63 -26.29
C ASN A 9 6.55 -18.50 -25.51
N TRP A 10 6.48 -18.54 -24.18
CA TRP A 10 5.79 -17.51 -23.40
C TRP A 10 6.66 -16.31 -23.02
N ARG A 11 7.97 -16.37 -23.27
CA ARG A 11 8.93 -15.27 -23.05
C ARG A 11 9.38 -14.61 -24.35
N ALA A 12 8.43 -14.25 -25.20
CA ALA A 12 8.71 -13.39 -26.34
C ALA A 12 7.63 -12.32 -26.43
N ALA A 13 7.40 -11.60 -25.34
CA ALA A 13 7.02 -10.20 -25.47
C ALA A 13 8.32 -9.48 -25.84
N THR A 14 8.39 -8.96 -27.06
CA THR A 14 9.47 -8.05 -27.45
C THR A 14 9.12 -6.66 -26.93
N ASP A 15 10.09 -5.93 -26.37
CA ASP A 15 9.89 -4.53 -25.95
C ASP A 15 10.17 -3.55 -27.10
N ASP A 16 10.63 -4.07 -28.24
CA ASP A 16 10.97 -3.30 -29.45
C ASP A 16 10.23 -3.85 -30.68
N PRO A 17 9.35 -3.05 -31.33
CA PRO A 17 8.62 -3.44 -32.54
C PRO A 17 9.50 -3.24 -33.78
N THR A 18 10.69 -3.83 -33.84
CA THR A 18 11.52 -3.81 -35.07
C THR A 18 10.95 -4.68 -36.18
N ASN A 19 10.07 -5.64 -35.85
CA ASN A 19 9.37 -6.48 -36.81
C ASN A 19 7.86 -6.22 -36.74
N THR A 20 7.33 -5.53 -37.75
CA THR A 20 5.96 -4.98 -37.81
C THR A 20 4.84 -6.03 -37.80
N MET A 21 5.16 -7.32 -37.78
CA MET A 21 4.19 -8.42 -37.87
C MET A 21 4.15 -9.33 -36.63
N ASP A 22 4.91 -9.03 -35.56
CA ASP A 22 4.86 -9.86 -34.34
C ASP A 22 3.58 -9.56 -33.51
N HIS A 23 2.62 -10.48 -33.59
CA HIS A 23 1.34 -10.46 -32.87
C HIS A 23 1.49 -10.67 -31.35
N ARG A 24 2.69 -11.01 -30.87
CA ARG A 24 3.02 -11.14 -29.45
C ARG A 24 3.54 -9.84 -28.84
N PHE A 25 3.84 -8.82 -29.66
CA PHE A 25 4.13 -7.49 -29.16
C PHE A 25 2.90 -6.98 -28.39
N ARG A 26 3.07 -6.68 -27.10
CA ARG A 26 2.02 -6.13 -26.24
C ARG A 26 2.53 -4.77 -25.75
N PRO A 27 1.94 -3.67 -26.23
CA PRO A 27 2.36 -2.33 -25.82
C PRO A 27 1.90 -2.03 -24.38
N HIS A 28 2.65 -2.54 -23.41
CA HIS A 28 2.41 -2.23 -22.00
C HIS A 28 2.78 -0.77 -21.71
N ASN A 29 2.02 -0.16 -20.80
CA ASN A 29 2.24 1.23 -20.36
C ASN A 29 2.11 2.26 -21.49
N TRP A 30 1.42 1.97 -22.59
CA TRP A 30 1.14 2.95 -23.64
C TRP A 30 -0.31 3.41 -23.60
N VAL A 31 -0.52 4.72 -23.50
CA VAL A 31 -1.84 5.36 -23.53
C VAL A 31 -1.97 6.15 -24.83
N MET A 32 -3.11 5.97 -25.50
CA MET A 32 -3.45 6.76 -26.67
C MET A 32 -4.10 8.07 -26.22
N LEU A 33 -3.50 9.19 -26.58
CA LEU A 33 -4.02 10.53 -26.39
C LEU A 33 -4.84 10.91 -27.61
N ASP A 34 -6.08 11.35 -27.37
CA ASP A 34 -6.95 11.91 -28.41
C ASP A 34 -6.73 13.42 -28.44
N TYR A 35 -5.92 13.88 -29.39
CA TYR A 35 -5.62 15.31 -29.57
C TYR A 35 -6.38 15.84 -30.78
N PRO A 36 -7.28 16.83 -30.62
CA PRO A 36 -8.05 17.40 -31.74
C PRO A 36 -7.19 18.06 -32.83
N SER A 37 -5.92 18.36 -32.54
CA SER A 37 -5.02 19.14 -33.38
C SER A 37 -4.24 18.35 -34.44
N HIS A 38 -4.33 17.00 -34.47
CA HIS A 38 -3.46 16.16 -35.32
C HIS A 38 -4.18 15.46 -36.49
N GLY A 39 -5.42 15.84 -36.81
CA GLY A 39 -6.23 15.24 -37.87
C GLY A 39 -6.82 13.88 -37.45
N ASP A 40 -7.92 13.47 -38.09
CA ASP A 40 -8.75 12.33 -37.65
C ASP A 40 -8.03 10.96 -37.60
N ASP A 41 -6.90 10.82 -38.31
CA ASP A 41 -6.18 9.54 -38.48
C ASP A 41 -4.95 9.40 -37.58
N THR A 42 -4.41 10.51 -37.07
CA THR A 42 -3.20 10.50 -36.26
C THR A 42 -3.55 10.18 -34.81
N ARG A 43 -2.82 9.25 -34.20
CA ARG A 43 -2.89 8.95 -32.77
C ARG A 43 -1.54 9.18 -32.13
N VAL A 44 -1.56 9.93 -31.03
CA VAL A 44 -0.38 10.16 -30.20
C VAL A 44 -0.42 9.13 -29.09
N LEU A 45 0.59 8.29 -29.02
CA LEU A 45 0.76 7.30 -27.97
C LEU A 45 1.83 7.81 -27.01
N VAL A 46 1.55 7.79 -25.72
CA VAL A 46 2.54 8.14 -24.69
C VAL A 46 2.81 6.91 -23.85
N ASN A 47 4.09 6.59 -23.70
CA ASN A 47 4.51 5.57 -22.76
C ASN A 47 4.52 6.20 -21.36
N THR A 48 3.64 5.73 -20.47
CA THR A 48 3.44 6.29 -19.14
C THR A 48 4.58 5.98 -18.17
N GLU A 49 5.47 5.05 -18.53
CA GLU A 49 6.65 4.68 -17.73
C GLU A 49 7.88 5.50 -18.12
N THR A 50 8.12 5.70 -19.41
CA THR A 50 9.32 6.39 -19.95
C THR A 50 9.06 7.84 -20.35
N GLY A 51 7.80 8.26 -20.43
CA GLY A 51 7.40 9.56 -20.99
C GLY A 51 7.60 9.68 -22.50
N ARG A 52 7.99 8.59 -23.19
CA ARG A 52 8.23 8.60 -24.63
C ARG A 52 6.93 8.81 -25.39
N PHE A 53 6.93 9.77 -26.29
CA PHE A 53 5.85 9.98 -27.25
C PHE A 53 6.11 9.22 -28.53
N HIS A 54 5.04 8.68 -29.11
CA HIS A 54 5.06 8.00 -30.37
C HIS A 54 3.83 8.41 -31.17
N VAL A 55 4.03 9.14 -32.24
CA VAL A 55 2.94 9.60 -33.12
C VAL A 55 2.80 8.60 -34.27
N ARG A 56 1.60 8.07 -34.46
CA ARG A 56 1.29 7.11 -35.52
C ARG A 56 0.07 7.53 -36.30
N ASP A 57 0.17 7.44 -37.61
CA ASP A 57 -0.96 7.58 -38.50
C ASP A 57 -1.66 6.22 -38.65
N ILE A 58 -2.96 6.16 -38.31
CA ILE A 58 -3.76 4.93 -38.26
C ILE A 58 -5.07 5.14 -39.05
N PRO A 59 -4.99 5.36 -40.38
CA PRO A 59 -6.14 5.74 -41.22
C PRO A 59 -7.24 4.66 -41.26
N MET A 60 -6.91 3.41 -40.93
CA MET A 60 -7.88 2.32 -40.83
C MET A 60 -8.95 2.56 -39.74
N LEU A 61 -8.68 3.39 -38.73
CA LEU A 61 -9.66 3.75 -37.69
C LEU A 61 -10.88 4.50 -38.25
N ARG A 62 -10.80 5.07 -39.46
CA ARG A 62 -11.97 5.69 -40.13
C ARG A 62 -13.16 4.76 -40.25
N ARG A 63 -12.92 3.44 -40.37
CA ARG A 63 -13.94 2.40 -40.54
C ARG A 63 -14.46 1.80 -39.23
N TYR A 64 -13.91 2.19 -38.08
CA TYR A 64 -14.25 1.62 -36.78
C TYR A 64 -14.57 2.69 -35.74
N PHE A 65 -15.40 2.34 -34.77
CA PHE A 65 -15.46 3.02 -33.49
C PHE A 65 -14.41 2.43 -32.56
N ILE A 66 -13.66 3.28 -31.87
CA ILE A 66 -12.83 2.84 -30.74
C ILE A 66 -13.79 2.65 -29.57
N VAL A 67 -13.95 1.40 -29.15
CA VAL A 67 -14.89 1.01 -28.09
C VAL A 67 -14.22 1.08 -26.73
N SER A 68 -12.98 0.60 -26.66
CA SER A 68 -12.18 0.59 -25.43
C SER A 68 -10.71 0.35 -25.77
N VAL A 69 -9.84 0.50 -24.78
CA VAL A 69 -8.45 0.07 -24.85
C VAL A 69 -8.28 -1.05 -23.84
N SER A 70 -7.70 -2.16 -24.27
CA SER A 70 -7.41 -3.28 -23.38
C SER A 70 -6.31 -2.93 -22.38
N THR A 71 -6.22 -3.71 -21.30
CA THR A 71 -5.18 -3.58 -20.27
C THR A 71 -3.75 -3.63 -20.82
N ASP A 72 -3.54 -4.25 -21.99
CA ASP A 72 -2.23 -4.44 -22.61
C ASP A 72 -1.98 -3.43 -23.75
N GLY A 73 -2.75 -2.35 -23.82
CA GLY A 73 -2.59 -1.27 -24.82
C GLY A 73 -3.13 -1.58 -26.22
N LEU A 74 -3.82 -2.71 -26.42
CA LEU A 74 -4.50 -3.02 -27.68
C LEU A 74 -5.82 -2.25 -27.79
N LEU A 75 -6.12 -1.72 -28.98
CA LEU A 75 -7.38 -1.03 -29.28
C LEU A 75 -8.49 -2.06 -29.53
N VAL A 76 -9.60 -1.93 -28.82
CA VAL A 76 -10.80 -2.73 -29.03
C VAL A 76 -11.80 -1.91 -29.82
N LEU A 77 -12.18 -2.42 -30.99
CA LEU A 77 -12.87 -1.70 -32.03
C LEU A 77 -14.20 -2.37 -32.37
N ALA A 78 -15.15 -1.57 -32.88
CA ALA A 78 -16.36 -2.06 -33.54
C ALA A 78 -16.45 -1.46 -34.94
N GLU A 79 -16.79 -2.27 -35.95
CA GLU A 79 -17.03 -1.72 -37.30
C GLU A 79 -18.17 -0.69 -37.28
N LYS A 80 -18.01 0.40 -38.02
CA LYS A 80 -19.06 1.43 -38.16
C LYS A 80 -20.24 0.92 -38.98
N GLU A 81 -19.98 0.05 -39.95
CA GLU A 81 -21.00 -0.56 -40.79
C GLU A 81 -21.49 -1.89 -40.18
N PRO A 82 -22.75 -2.29 -40.42
CA PRO A 82 -23.24 -3.61 -40.04
C PRO A 82 -22.36 -4.72 -40.62
N PRO A 83 -22.01 -5.77 -39.85
CA PRO A 83 -22.67 -6.21 -38.61
C PRO A 83 -22.10 -5.59 -37.32
N HIS A 84 -21.25 -4.56 -37.38
CA HIS A 84 -20.52 -4.03 -36.22
C HIS A 84 -19.65 -5.09 -35.53
N ALA A 85 -18.90 -5.86 -36.32
CA ALA A 85 -18.03 -6.91 -35.83
C ALA A 85 -16.99 -6.37 -34.83
N ALA A 86 -16.74 -7.12 -33.76
CA ALA A 86 -15.70 -6.79 -32.80
C ALA A 86 -14.32 -7.05 -33.41
N CYS A 87 -13.39 -6.12 -33.19
CA CYS A 87 -12.00 -6.22 -33.65
C CYS A 87 -11.04 -5.82 -32.53
N VAL A 88 -9.84 -6.40 -32.52
CA VAL A 88 -8.73 -6.01 -31.64
C VAL A 88 -7.53 -5.64 -32.49
N LEU A 89 -7.01 -4.42 -32.35
CA LEU A 89 -5.90 -3.86 -33.12
C LEU A 89 -4.72 -3.56 -32.20
N ASN A 90 -3.52 -3.98 -32.60
CA ASN A 90 -2.28 -3.48 -32.03
C ASN A 90 -1.87 -2.17 -32.74
N PRO A 91 -1.86 -1.01 -32.06
CA PRO A 91 -1.62 0.27 -32.71
C PRO A 91 -0.14 0.50 -33.12
N PHE A 92 0.80 -0.33 -32.64
CA PHE A 92 2.23 -0.20 -32.96
C PHE A 92 2.64 -1.06 -34.15
N THR A 93 2.05 -2.25 -34.27
CA THR A 93 2.35 -3.19 -35.36
C THR A 93 1.31 -3.15 -36.49
N GLY A 94 0.10 -2.65 -36.23
CA GLY A 94 -1.01 -2.71 -37.17
C GLY A 94 -1.69 -4.09 -37.25
N TYR A 95 -1.24 -5.06 -36.46
CA TYR A 95 -1.83 -6.39 -36.42
C TYR A 95 -3.26 -6.35 -35.87
N MET A 96 -4.22 -6.95 -36.58
CA MET A 96 -5.65 -6.90 -36.25
C MET A 96 -6.29 -8.28 -36.24
N VAL A 97 -7.01 -8.59 -35.17
CA VAL A 97 -7.84 -9.80 -35.03
C VAL A 97 -9.30 -9.42 -35.13
N ARG A 98 -10.03 -10.09 -36.03
CA ARG A 98 -11.47 -9.90 -36.24
C ARG A 98 -12.25 -11.03 -35.57
N PHE A 99 -13.38 -10.70 -34.97
CA PHE A 99 -14.29 -11.66 -34.34
C PHE A 99 -15.56 -11.78 -35.19
N ALA A 100 -16.09 -13.01 -35.30
CA ALA A 100 -17.40 -13.21 -35.91
C ALA A 100 -18.53 -12.57 -35.07
N ALA A 101 -18.32 -12.43 -33.75
CA ALA A 101 -19.26 -11.80 -32.85
C ALA A 101 -19.41 -10.29 -33.10
N ARG A 102 -20.66 -9.83 -33.10
CA ARG A 102 -21.02 -8.41 -33.05
C ARG A 102 -20.61 -7.80 -31.72
N MET A 103 -20.04 -6.59 -31.75
CA MET A 103 -19.71 -5.87 -30.52
C MET A 103 -20.99 -5.55 -29.73
N ARG A 104 -20.99 -5.86 -28.43
CA ARG A 104 -22.09 -5.50 -27.56
C ARG A 104 -22.14 -3.99 -27.32
N PRO A 105 -23.33 -3.40 -27.11
CA PRO A 105 -23.43 -2.01 -26.68
C PRO A 105 -22.90 -1.85 -25.24
N ASN A 106 -22.58 -0.60 -24.87
CA ASN A 106 -22.24 -0.21 -23.49
C ASN A 106 -21.04 -0.95 -22.88
N VAL A 107 -20.04 -1.29 -23.70
CA VAL A 107 -18.77 -1.85 -23.22
C VAL A 107 -17.99 -0.76 -22.50
N MET A 108 -17.61 -1.03 -21.26
CA MET A 108 -16.88 -0.09 -20.41
C MET A 108 -15.42 -0.47 -20.20
N ALA A 109 -15.12 -1.77 -20.29
CA ALA A 109 -13.77 -2.28 -20.18
C ALA A 109 -13.64 -3.54 -21.03
N ALA A 110 -12.44 -3.75 -21.56
CA ALA A 110 -12.09 -4.95 -22.31
C ALA A 110 -10.72 -5.48 -21.88
N ALA A 111 -10.55 -6.79 -21.95
CA ALA A 111 -9.29 -7.49 -21.72
C ALA A 111 -9.10 -8.56 -22.80
N VAL A 112 -7.85 -8.80 -23.20
CA VAL A 112 -7.52 -9.76 -24.25
C VAL A 112 -6.58 -10.81 -23.68
N SER A 113 -7.04 -12.06 -23.58
CA SER A 113 -6.20 -13.17 -23.10
C SER A 113 -5.05 -13.45 -24.06
N GLY A 114 -3.84 -13.59 -23.53
CA GLY A 114 -2.63 -13.97 -24.28
C GLY A 114 -2.45 -15.48 -24.50
N SER A 115 -3.41 -16.32 -24.09
CA SER A 115 -3.39 -17.76 -24.40
C SER A 115 -4.12 -18.04 -25.70
N SER A 116 -3.72 -19.10 -26.43
CA SER A 116 -4.44 -19.58 -27.61
C SER A 116 -5.54 -20.56 -27.17
N PRO A 117 -6.81 -20.35 -27.58
CA PRO A 117 -7.29 -19.29 -28.48
C PRO A 117 -7.41 -17.93 -27.77
N LEU A 118 -7.13 -16.86 -28.52
CA LEU A 118 -7.22 -15.48 -28.04
C LEU A 118 -8.66 -15.18 -27.64
N TYR A 119 -8.90 -14.83 -26.38
CA TYR A 119 -10.23 -14.46 -25.89
C TYR A 119 -10.33 -12.96 -25.69
N LEU A 120 -11.38 -12.35 -26.24
CA LEU A 120 -11.81 -11.00 -25.89
C LEU A 120 -12.85 -11.10 -24.78
N VAL A 121 -12.54 -10.52 -23.62
CA VAL A 121 -13.44 -10.42 -22.48
C VAL A 121 -13.89 -8.97 -22.37
N ILE A 122 -15.21 -8.75 -22.37
CA ILE A 122 -15.80 -7.42 -22.26
C ILE A 122 -16.69 -7.34 -21.01
N TYR A 123 -16.69 -6.19 -20.38
CA TYR A 123 -17.62 -5.82 -19.32
C TYR A 123 -18.61 -4.80 -19.87
N CYS A 124 -19.90 -5.13 -19.84
CA CYS A 124 -20.97 -4.25 -20.32
C CYS A 124 -21.73 -3.65 -19.13
N SER A 125 -21.87 -2.31 -19.08
CA SER A 125 -22.53 -1.61 -17.97
C SER A 125 -24.04 -1.83 -17.93
N ASP A 126 -24.67 -2.00 -19.10
CA ASP A 126 -26.11 -2.25 -19.24
C ASP A 126 -26.60 -3.47 -18.43
N SER A 127 -25.76 -4.49 -18.36
CA SER A 127 -26.10 -5.80 -17.80
C SER A 127 -25.26 -6.16 -16.58
N ASN A 128 -24.29 -5.31 -16.22
CA ASN A 128 -23.33 -5.48 -15.12
C ASN A 128 -22.73 -6.90 -15.09
N LYS A 129 -22.32 -7.38 -16.27
CA LYS A 129 -21.87 -8.76 -16.49
C LYS A 129 -20.64 -8.76 -17.37
N LEU A 130 -19.80 -9.77 -17.12
CA LEU A 130 -18.67 -10.12 -17.98
C LEU A 130 -19.14 -11.08 -19.07
N TYR A 131 -18.72 -10.79 -20.29
CA TYR A 131 -18.89 -11.67 -21.43
C TYR A 131 -17.54 -11.96 -22.08
N ARG A 132 -17.45 -13.09 -22.76
CA ARG A 132 -16.25 -13.49 -23.50
C ARG A 132 -16.61 -14.03 -24.88
N ALA A 133 -15.73 -13.83 -25.84
CA ALA A 133 -15.76 -14.46 -27.17
C ALA A 133 -14.33 -14.77 -27.62
N ASP A 134 -14.14 -15.88 -28.34
CA ASP A 134 -12.97 -16.08 -29.20
C ASP A 134 -13.33 -15.70 -30.66
N PRO A 135 -12.36 -15.58 -31.60
CA PRO A 135 -12.62 -15.11 -32.96
C PRO A 135 -13.70 -15.91 -33.72
N SER A 136 -13.89 -17.19 -33.36
CA SER A 136 -14.86 -18.07 -34.01
C SER A 136 -16.27 -18.02 -33.39
N CYS A 137 -16.42 -17.45 -32.19
CA CYS A 137 -17.72 -17.29 -31.55
C CYS A 137 -18.60 -16.32 -32.36
N GLN A 138 -19.84 -16.75 -32.66
CA GLN A 138 -20.84 -15.87 -33.28
C GLN A 138 -21.44 -14.84 -32.30
N ASP A 139 -21.33 -15.07 -30.99
CA ASP A 139 -21.86 -14.20 -29.93
C ASP A 139 -20.98 -14.20 -28.67
N PHE A 140 -21.14 -13.16 -27.85
CA PHE A 140 -20.48 -13.01 -26.55
C PHE A 140 -21.20 -13.82 -25.44
N VAL A 141 -20.48 -14.73 -24.78
CA VAL A 141 -21.03 -15.65 -23.75
C VAL A 141 -20.75 -15.16 -22.33
N ARG A 142 -21.74 -15.24 -21.42
CA ARG A 142 -21.63 -14.78 -20.02
C ARG A 142 -20.65 -15.62 -19.18
N TYR A 143 -19.82 -14.96 -18.39
CA TYR A 143 -18.85 -15.57 -17.45
C TYR A 143 -19.46 -15.77 -16.04
N LYS A 144 -19.29 -16.95 -15.36
CA LYS A 144 -19.79 -17.27 -14.00
C LYS A 144 -18.75 -18.04 -13.15
N LYS A 145 -18.51 -17.69 -11.87
CA LYS A 145 -17.79 -18.55 -10.89
C LYS A 145 -18.26 -18.34 -9.42
N LYS A 146 -18.26 -19.39 -8.58
CA LYS A 146 -18.95 -19.54 -7.26
C LYS A 146 -18.02 -20.19 -6.22
N TYR A 147 -17.81 -19.66 -5.00
CA TYR A 147 -17.20 -20.37 -3.83
C TYR A 147 -17.52 -19.68 -2.47
N ALA A 148 -17.82 -20.48 -1.42
CA ALA A 148 -18.07 -20.10 -0.01
C ALA A 148 -17.51 -21.19 0.95
N TYR A 149 -17.04 -20.85 2.17
CA TYR A 149 -16.72 -21.79 3.26
C TYR A 149 -16.90 -21.20 4.70
N PRO A 150 -17.12 -22.03 5.76
CA PRO A 150 -17.53 -21.65 7.13
C PRO A 150 -16.41 -21.73 8.24
N LEU A 151 -16.73 -21.20 9.45
CA LEU A 151 -15.90 -20.97 10.66
C LEU A 151 -15.56 -22.23 11.52
N VAL A 152 -14.43 -22.21 12.26
CA VAL A 152 -13.87 -23.31 13.09
C VAL A 152 -13.95 -23.05 14.60
N ARG A 153 -14.20 -24.11 15.41
CA ARG A 153 -14.19 -24.21 16.89
C ARG A 153 -12.78 -24.41 17.48
N ILE A 154 -12.51 -23.89 18.68
CA ILE A 154 -11.26 -24.06 19.47
C ILE A 154 -11.42 -25.16 20.54
N PRO A 155 -10.44 -26.06 20.78
CA PRO A 155 -10.43 -26.95 21.95
C PRO A 155 -9.57 -26.44 23.12
N MET A 156 -10.01 -26.77 24.34
CA MET A 156 -9.38 -26.49 25.64
C MET A 156 -8.30 -27.52 26.04
N ALA A 157 -7.11 -27.04 26.43
CA ALA A 157 -6.20 -27.60 27.44
C ALA A 157 -5.04 -26.58 27.57
N SER A 158 -4.62 -26.07 28.73
CA SER A 158 -4.18 -26.79 29.91
C SER A 158 -4.15 -25.83 31.13
N ARG A 159 -4.82 -26.25 32.21
CA ARG A 159 -4.77 -25.65 33.55
C ARG A 159 -3.76 -26.43 34.37
N TRP A 160 -2.58 -25.89 34.69
CA TRP A 160 -1.72 -26.49 35.74
C TRP A 160 -0.73 -25.52 36.44
N TRP A 161 -0.87 -24.20 36.26
CA TRP A 161 0.04 -23.20 36.87
C TRP A 161 -0.64 -22.07 37.67
N THR A 162 -1.95 -22.15 37.94
CA THR A 162 -2.71 -21.09 38.64
C THR A 162 -3.04 -21.38 40.10
N ARG A 163 -2.25 -22.20 40.82
CA ARG A 163 -2.66 -22.66 42.17
C ARG A 163 -1.78 -22.26 43.35
N ASN A 164 -0.72 -21.47 43.19
CA ASN A 164 0.17 -21.13 44.32
C ASN A 164 0.61 -19.65 44.47
N TRP A 165 -0.04 -18.69 43.79
CA TRP A 165 0.30 -17.26 43.98
C TRP A 165 -0.79 -16.40 44.67
N ASP A 166 -1.97 -16.97 44.94
CA ASP A 166 -3.14 -16.24 45.49
C ASP A 166 -3.04 -15.80 46.96
N LYS A 167 -1.87 -15.84 47.60
CA LYS A 167 -1.76 -15.47 49.02
C LYS A 167 -0.64 -14.49 49.39
N LYS A 168 0.20 -14.08 48.44
CA LYS A 168 1.29 -13.12 48.71
C LYS A 168 1.17 -11.78 47.97
N GLY A 169 0.50 -11.73 46.81
CA GLY A 169 0.33 -10.48 46.04
C GLY A 169 -0.75 -9.51 46.56
N ALA A 170 -1.67 -9.98 47.44
CA ALA A 170 -2.81 -9.20 47.89
C ALA A 170 -2.54 -8.27 49.09
N ARG A 171 -1.32 -8.26 49.65
CA ARG A 171 -0.97 -7.42 50.83
C ARG A 171 0.03 -6.30 50.56
N GLU A 172 0.61 -6.23 49.37
CA GLU A 172 1.58 -5.18 49.00
C GLU A 172 0.94 -4.05 48.16
N GLN A 173 -0.35 -4.14 47.81
CA GLN A 173 -1.08 -3.11 47.03
C GLN A 173 -1.80 -2.05 47.89
N GLU A 174 -1.84 -2.16 49.21
CA GLU A 174 -2.50 -1.18 50.10
C GLU A 174 -1.56 -0.10 50.67
N ALA A 175 -0.27 -0.09 50.33
CA ALA A 175 0.70 0.86 50.90
C ALA A 175 1.25 1.92 49.92
N ALA A 176 0.77 1.96 48.67
CA ALA A 176 1.19 2.96 47.69
C ALA A 176 -0.03 3.60 47.01
N GLY A 177 -0.77 4.40 47.78
CA GLY A 177 -1.79 5.30 47.24
C GLY A 177 -1.16 6.50 46.53
N GLY A 178 -1.66 6.80 45.33
CA GLY A 178 -1.59 8.14 44.73
C GLY A 178 -0.96 8.19 43.34
N GLY A 179 -1.77 8.02 42.29
CA GLY A 179 -1.36 8.31 40.91
C GLY A 179 -2.07 7.46 39.86
N GLY A 180 -3.41 7.48 39.85
CA GLY A 180 -4.15 7.02 38.68
C GLY A 180 -3.93 8.03 37.54
N ASP A 181 -2.95 7.75 36.69
CA ASP A 181 -2.81 8.45 35.41
C ASP A 181 -3.89 7.87 34.49
N ASP A 182 -5.08 8.48 34.56
CA ASP A 182 -6.17 8.27 33.63
C ASP A 182 -5.63 8.60 32.23
N LEU A 183 -5.43 7.58 31.39
CA LEU A 183 -4.89 7.72 30.03
C LEU A 183 -5.81 8.64 29.21
N ARG A 184 -5.56 9.95 29.32
CA ARG A 184 -6.30 10.98 28.61
C ARG A 184 -6.18 10.70 27.11
N GLN A 185 -7.32 10.54 26.45
CA GLN A 185 -7.35 10.44 25.00
C GLN A 185 -6.55 11.60 24.39
N PRO A 186 -5.68 11.35 23.40
CA PRO A 186 -4.91 12.41 22.76
C PRO A 186 -5.82 13.52 22.26
N THR A 187 -5.38 14.77 22.41
CA THR A 187 -6.06 15.90 21.79
C THR A 187 -6.18 15.65 20.29
N VAL A 188 -7.41 15.80 19.77
CA VAL A 188 -7.67 15.65 18.35
C VAL A 188 -7.15 16.89 17.62
N ALA A 189 -6.33 16.70 16.60
CA ALA A 189 -5.76 17.78 15.79
C ALA A 189 -6.87 18.59 15.11
N GLN A 190 -6.65 19.88 14.95
CA GLN A 190 -7.60 20.78 14.31
C GLN A 190 -7.96 20.27 12.91
N GLY A 191 -9.25 20.25 12.59
CA GLY A 191 -9.77 19.77 11.31
C GLY A 191 -10.05 18.25 11.27
N LEU A 192 -9.57 17.50 12.27
CA LEU A 192 -9.96 16.10 12.46
C LEU A 192 -11.11 15.97 13.46
N SER A 193 -11.88 14.91 13.33
CA SER A 193 -12.86 14.50 14.33
C SER A 193 -13.08 13.00 14.30
N PHE A 194 -13.51 12.45 15.42
CA PHE A 194 -14.12 11.13 15.37
C PHE A 194 -15.41 11.20 14.57
N ASP A 195 -15.75 10.12 13.86
CA ASP A 195 -16.98 10.02 13.09
C ASP A 195 -17.11 11.08 11.96
N PHE A 196 -15.99 11.61 11.44
CA PHE A 196 -15.95 12.65 10.40
C PHE A 196 -16.87 12.33 9.20
N TYR A 197 -16.94 11.07 8.80
CA TYR A 197 -17.76 10.62 7.66
C TYR A 197 -19.19 10.22 8.02
N ARG A 198 -19.67 10.45 9.25
CA ARG A 198 -20.99 9.98 9.72
C ARG A 198 -22.16 10.40 8.81
N GLN A 199 -22.13 11.62 8.27
CA GLN A 199 -23.18 12.11 7.39
C GLN A 199 -22.95 11.74 5.91
N LEU A 200 -21.71 11.76 5.45
CA LEU A 200 -21.37 11.59 4.03
C LEU A 200 -21.20 10.11 3.64
N CYS A 201 -20.60 9.30 4.50
CA CYS A 201 -20.44 7.87 4.32
C CYS A 201 -20.43 7.12 5.68
N PRO A 202 -21.60 6.94 6.32
CA PRO A 202 -21.70 6.36 7.67
C PRO A 202 -21.13 4.94 7.80
N ARG A 203 -21.02 4.20 6.70
CA ARG A 203 -20.48 2.84 6.68
C ARG A 203 -18.98 2.76 6.37
N ALA A 204 -18.30 3.89 6.22
CA ALA A 204 -16.88 3.93 5.79
C ALA A 204 -16.00 3.02 6.66
N GLU A 205 -16.01 3.19 7.99
CA GLU A 205 -15.19 2.38 8.90
C GLU A 205 -15.52 0.89 8.82
N SER A 206 -16.82 0.54 8.78
CA SER A 206 -17.24 -0.86 8.65
C SER A 206 -16.79 -1.51 7.33
N ILE A 207 -16.80 -0.75 6.23
CA ILE A 207 -16.36 -1.23 4.91
C ILE A 207 -14.86 -1.54 4.93
N VAL A 208 -14.05 -0.66 5.55
CA VAL A 208 -12.61 -0.90 5.71
C VAL A 208 -12.37 -2.12 6.58
N ARG A 209 -13.04 -2.21 7.74
CA ARG A 209 -12.89 -3.33 8.68
C ARG A 209 -13.23 -4.67 8.04
N ASP A 210 -14.38 -4.76 7.36
CA ASP A 210 -14.80 -5.99 6.67
C ASP A 210 -13.80 -6.41 5.60
N PHE A 211 -13.29 -5.44 4.82
CA PHE A 211 -12.28 -5.73 3.80
C PHE A 211 -10.99 -6.26 4.43
N VAL A 212 -10.47 -5.57 5.45
CA VAL A 212 -9.19 -5.92 6.10
C VAL A 212 -9.31 -7.29 6.77
N LEU A 213 -10.38 -7.57 7.51
CA LEU A 213 -10.61 -8.88 8.13
C LEU A 213 -10.59 -10.01 7.10
N ASP A 214 -11.27 -9.83 5.96
CA ASP A 214 -11.30 -10.83 4.90
C ASP A 214 -9.97 -10.98 4.15
N ALA A 215 -9.22 -9.89 3.99
CA ALA A 215 -7.93 -9.91 3.31
C ALA A 215 -6.84 -10.54 4.20
N VAL A 216 -6.80 -10.17 5.49
CA VAL A 216 -5.86 -10.72 6.48
C VAL A 216 -6.10 -12.22 6.71
N ARG A 217 -7.35 -12.69 6.69
CA ARG A 217 -7.66 -14.14 6.71
C ARG A 217 -7.02 -14.93 5.56
N LYS A 218 -6.85 -14.30 4.40
CA LYS A 218 -6.24 -14.93 3.22
C LYS A 218 -4.72 -14.78 3.20
N ASP A 219 -4.22 -13.71 3.80
CA ASP A 219 -2.82 -13.34 3.83
C ASP A 219 -2.51 -12.61 5.15
N ILE A 220 -2.11 -13.37 6.17
CA ILE A 220 -1.86 -12.84 7.51
C ILE A 220 -0.77 -11.76 7.55
N GLY A 221 0.21 -11.85 6.64
CA GLY A 221 1.26 -10.83 6.50
C GLY A 221 0.73 -9.48 6.01
N LEU A 222 -0.53 -9.38 5.59
CA LEU A 222 -1.12 -8.12 5.15
C LEU A 222 -1.38 -7.19 6.33
N ALA A 223 -1.70 -7.74 7.51
CA ALA A 223 -1.90 -6.95 8.71
C ALA A 223 -0.64 -6.14 9.07
N ALA A 224 0.50 -6.81 9.15
CA ALA A 224 1.79 -6.16 9.38
C ALA A 224 2.15 -5.17 8.24
N GLY A 225 1.83 -5.52 6.98
CA GLY A 225 2.07 -4.66 5.83
C GLY A 225 1.29 -3.34 5.88
N LEU A 226 -0.01 -3.38 6.22
CA LEU A 226 -0.86 -2.20 6.34
C LEU A 226 -0.50 -1.34 7.55
N LEU A 227 -0.20 -1.96 8.70
CA LEU A 227 0.29 -1.27 9.87
C LEU A 227 1.60 -0.52 9.59
N ARG A 228 2.58 -1.20 8.98
CA ARG A 228 3.85 -0.59 8.58
C ARG A 228 3.65 0.52 7.56
N LEU A 229 2.74 0.35 6.60
CA LEU A 229 2.47 1.35 5.56
C LEU A 229 1.95 2.67 6.16
N HIS A 230 1.07 2.62 7.16
CA HIS A 230 0.62 3.82 7.86
C HIS A 230 1.73 4.49 8.67
N PHE A 231 2.56 3.72 9.37
CA PHE A 231 3.76 4.24 10.04
C PHE A 231 4.70 4.94 9.04
N HIS A 232 4.99 4.29 7.91
CA HIS A 232 5.91 4.83 6.90
C HIS A 232 5.40 6.14 6.33
N ASP A 233 4.10 6.22 6.01
CA ASP A 233 3.46 7.45 5.56
C ASP A 233 3.62 8.57 6.60
N CYS A 234 3.18 8.34 7.84
CA CYS A 234 3.22 9.37 8.89
C CYS A 234 4.61 9.92 9.20
N PHE A 235 5.66 9.11 9.04
CA PHE A 235 7.03 9.53 9.28
C PHE A 235 7.67 10.22 8.06
N VAL A 236 7.09 10.08 6.87
CA VAL A 236 7.58 10.68 5.62
C VAL A 236 6.62 11.80 5.21
N GLN A 237 7.05 13.05 5.37
CA GLN A 237 6.27 14.28 5.14
C GLN A 237 5.09 14.50 6.13
N GLY A 238 4.36 13.45 6.51
CA GLY A 238 3.23 13.48 7.43
C GLY A 238 2.22 12.39 7.10
N CYS A 239 1.14 12.26 7.88
CA CYS A 239 0.08 11.30 7.58
C CYS A 239 -0.83 11.80 6.45
N ASP A 240 -0.31 11.81 5.23
CA ASP A 240 -0.88 12.51 4.07
C ASP A 240 -0.95 11.64 2.79
N ALA A 241 -0.74 10.33 2.92
CA ALA A 241 -0.72 9.36 1.83
C ALA A 241 0.32 9.66 0.73
N SER A 242 1.34 10.47 0.99
CA SER A 242 2.39 10.79 0.01
C SER A 242 3.12 9.54 -0.49
N VAL A 243 3.40 8.58 0.40
CA VAL A 243 4.10 7.33 0.04
C VAL A 243 3.28 6.41 -0.87
N LEU A 244 1.96 6.65 -1.00
CA LEU A 244 1.11 5.85 -1.89
C LEU A 244 1.22 6.26 -3.36
N LEU A 245 1.69 7.48 -3.65
CA LEU A 245 1.82 7.98 -5.01
C LEU A 245 2.89 7.20 -5.78
N ASP A 246 2.55 6.79 -7.00
CA ASP A 246 3.52 6.22 -7.92
C ASP A 246 4.49 7.32 -8.39
N GLY A 247 5.78 7.12 -8.13
CA GLY A 247 6.82 8.16 -8.26
C GLY A 247 7.31 8.76 -6.93
N SER A 248 6.65 8.47 -5.80
CA SER A 248 7.22 8.74 -4.48
C SER A 248 8.34 7.73 -4.16
N ALA A 249 9.40 8.21 -3.50
CA ALA A 249 10.41 7.33 -2.92
C ALA A 249 9.76 6.34 -1.95
N THR A 250 10.14 5.06 -2.06
CA THR A 250 9.52 3.92 -1.34
C THR A 250 8.07 3.62 -1.72
N GLY A 251 7.52 4.32 -2.72
CA GLY A 251 6.17 4.14 -3.24
C GLY A 251 6.01 2.87 -4.09
N PRO A 252 4.82 2.65 -4.66
CA PRO A 252 4.47 1.40 -5.33
C PRO A 252 5.31 1.11 -6.60
N GLY A 253 5.88 2.13 -7.24
CA GLY A 253 6.79 2.00 -8.39
C GLY A 253 8.28 2.02 -8.05
N GLU A 254 8.65 2.18 -6.77
CA GLU A 254 10.06 2.24 -6.35
C GLU A 254 10.73 0.85 -6.48
N GLN A 255 11.71 0.74 -7.38
CA GLN A 255 12.49 -0.48 -7.61
C GLN A 255 13.95 -0.35 -7.17
N GLN A 256 14.40 0.86 -6.84
CA GLN A 256 15.80 1.21 -6.61
C GLN A 256 16.12 1.34 -5.11
N ALA A 257 15.11 1.53 -4.26
CA ALA A 257 15.30 1.58 -2.83
C ALA A 257 15.76 0.19 -2.30
N PRO A 258 16.78 0.14 -1.43
CA PRO A 258 17.25 -1.12 -0.85
C PRO A 258 16.12 -1.92 -0.18
N PRO A 259 16.22 -3.25 -0.04
CA PRO A 259 15.12 -4.11 0.44
C PRO A 259 14.52 -3.74 1.80
N ASN A 260 15.24 -2.99 2.63
CA ASN A 260 14.75 -2.43 3.90
C ASN A 260 13.75 -1.27 3.70
N LEU A 261 13.76 -0.62 2.55
CA LEU A 261 12.89 0.48 2.15
C LEU A 261 11.73 0.06 1.23
N THR A 262 11.67 -1.21 0.80
CA THR A 262 10.52 -1.69 0.01
C THR A 262 9.36 -2.04 0.95
N LEU A 263 8.28 -1.28 0.85
CA LEU A 263 6.99 -1.59 1.46
C LEU A 263 6.32 -2.76 0.73
N ARG A 264 5.40 -3.46 1.40
CA ARG A 264 4.80 -4.68 0.86
C ARG A 264 3.86 -4.35 -0.32
N PRO A 265 4.07 -4.88 -1.54
CA PRO A 265 3.21 -4.55 -2.69
C PRO A 265 1.72 -4.84 -2.47
N SER A 266 1.40 -5.92 -1.73
CA SER A 266 0.00 -6.26 -1.42
C SER A 266 -0.67 -5.25 -0.48
N ALA A 267 0.08 -4.49 0.32
CA ALA A 267 -0.47 -3.43 1.17
C ALA A 267 -0.94 -2.24 0.32
N PHE A 268 -0.13 -1.77 -0.64
CA PHE A 268 -0.55 -0.73 -1.59
C PHE A 268 -1.79 -1.15 -2.39
N LYS A 269 -1.80 -2.39 -2.86
CA LYS A 269 -2.96 -2.95 -3.57
C LYS A 269 -4.20 -2.96 -2.67
N ALA A 270 -4.08 -3.42 -1.43
CA ALA A 270 -5.20 -3.47 -0.49
C ALA A 270 -5.78 -2.07 -0.22
N VAL A 271 -4.93 -1.05 -0.07
CA VAL A 271 -5.39 0.34 0.11
C VAL A 271 -6.19 0.82 -1.10
N ASN A 272 -5.71 0.58 -2.32
CA ASN A 272 -6.45 0.92 -3.55
C ASN A 272 -7.76 0.12 -3.70
N ASP A 273 -7.77 -1.16 -3.33
CA ASP A 273 -8.97 -2.00 -3.34
C ASP A 273 -10.02 -1.48 -2.34
N ILE A 274 -9.59 -1.07 -1.13
CA ILE A 274 -10.44 -0.44 -0.11
C ILE A 274 -11.01 0.87 -0.65
N ARG A 275 -10.17 1.74 -1.23
CA ARG A 275 -10.60 3.01 -1.82
C ARG A 275 -11.65 2.82 -2.91
N GLY A 276 -11.44 1.84 -3.80
CA GLY A 276 -12.41 1.48 -4.83
C GLY A 276 -13.72 0.93 -4.26
N ARG A 277 -13.68 0.22 -3.13
CA ARG A 277 -14.90 -0.23 -2.44
C ARG A 277 -15.63 0.93 -1.77
N LEU A 278 -14.92 1.81 -1.09
CA LEU A 278 -15.47 3.01 -0.46
C LEU A 278 -16.11 3.93 -1.49
N GLU A 279 -15.46 4.21 -2.62
CA GLU A 279 -16.04 5.09 -3.64
C GLU A 279 -17.39 4.58 -4.15
N ARG A 280 -17.52 3.27 -4.36
CA ARG A 280 -18.79 2.65 -4.78
C ARG A 280 -19.87 2.77 -3.70
N GLU A 281 -19.53 2.45 -2.46
CA GLU A 281 -20.51 2.41 -1.35
C GLU A 281 -20.88 3.81 -0.84
N CYS A 282 -19.95 4.77 -0.90
CA CYS A 282 -20.13 6.17 -0.54
C CYS A 282 -20.66 7.03 -1.70
N ARG A 283 -20.88 6.44 -2.89
CA ARG A 283 -21.35 7.13 -4.12
C ARG A 283 -20.47 8.30 -4.54
N GLY A 284 -19.15 8.16 -4.38
CA GLY A 284 -18.16 9.17 -4.72
C GLY A 284 -16.89 9.04 -3.89
N ALA A 285 -15.84 9.75 -4.31
CA ALA A 285 -14.59 9.84 -3.57
C ALA A 285 -14.77 10.78 -2.37
N VAL A 286 -15.22 10.20 -1.26
CA VAL A 286 -15.50 10.92 0.00
C VAL A 286 -14.38 10.71 1.02
N VAL A 287 -13.90 9.47 1.14
CA VAL A 287 -12.88 9.06 2.12
C VAL A 287 -11.49 9.18 1.51
N SER A 288 -10.58 9.88 2.18
CA SER A 288 -9.20 10.08 1.72
C SER A 288 -8.36 8.81 1.85
N CYS A 289 -7.31 8.68 1.05
CA CYS A 289 -6.37 7.58 1.16
C CYS A 289 -5.61 7.60 2.49
N SER A 290 -5.37 8.80 3.03
CA SER A 290 -4.75 9.02 4.34
C SER A 290 -5.60 8.44 5.47
N ASP A 291 -6.92 8.64 5.41
CA ASP A 291 -7.84 8.03 6.38
C ASP A 291 -8.02 6.52 6.16
N ILE A 292 -7.93 6.04 4.92
CA ILE A 292 -7.88 4.59 4.65
C ILE A 292 -6.67 3.94 5.32
N LEU A 293 -5.49 4.56 5.27
CA LEU A 293 -4.29 4.05 5.95
C LEU A 293 -4.50 3.95 7.46
N ALA A 294 -5.03 5.01 8.08
CA ALA A 294 -5.26 5.05 9.53
C ALA A 294 -6.28 3.98 9.97
N LEU A 295 -7.39 3.84 9.24
CA LEU A 295 -8.41 2.82 9.51
C LEU A 295 -7.87 1.41 9.27
N ALA A 296 -7.21 1.18 8.14
CA ALA A 296 -6.68 -0.14 7.79
C ALA A 296 -5.59 -0.61 8.76
N ALA A 297 -4.77 0.30 9.29
CA ALA A 297 -3.81 -0.01 10.35
C ALA A 297 -4.52 -0.46 11.64
N ARG A 298 -5.54 0.28 12.10
CA ARG A 298 -6.35 -0.11 13.28
C ARG A 298 -7.01 -1.46 13.07
N ASP A 299 -7.65 -1.66 11.93
CA ASP A 299 -8.34 -2.91 11.62
C ASP A 299 -7.37 -4.09 11.47
N SER A 300 -6.14 -3.84 11.03
CA SER A 300 -5.08 -4.86 10.97
C SER A 300 -4.62 -5.31 12.35
N VAL A 301 -4.46 -4.36 13.29
CA VAL A 301 -4.15 -4.65 14.70
C VAL A 301 -5.25 -5.49 15.33
N VAL A 302 -6.51 -5.08 15.15
CA VAL A 302 -7.68 -5.83 15.65
C VAL A 302 -7.77 -7.22 15.02
N ALA A 303 -7.58 -7.34 13.70
CA ALA A 303 -7.59 -8.62 12.98
C ALA A 303 -6.54 -9.61 13.51
N SER A 304 -5.46 -9.08 14.08
CA SER A 304 -4.34 -9.85 14.63
C SER A 304 -4.47 -10.08 16.14
N GLY A 305 -5.58 -9.66 16.77
CA GLY A 305 -5.86 -9.86 18.20
C GLY A 305 -5.46 -8.71 19.13
N GLY A 306 -5.06 -7.56 18.57
CA GLY A 306 -4.66 -6.37 19.29
C GLY A 306 -5.84 -5.49 19.74
N PRO A 307 -5.56 -4.31 20.33
CA PRO A 307 -6.58 -3.42 20.84
C PRO A 307 -7.39 -2.75 19.74
N GLU A 308 -8.67 -2.49 20.06
CA GLU A 308 -9.48 -1.55 19.31
C GLU A 308 -9.31 -0.15 19.90
N TYR A 309 -9.08 0.84 19.03
CA TYR A 309 -9.01 2.25 19.39
C TYR A 309 -9.78 3.08 18.37
N ARG A 310 -10.27 4.25 18.82
CA ARG A 310 -10.96 5.20 17.95
C ARG A 310 -9.94 5.94 17.09
N VAL A 311 -10.28 6.16 15.82
CA VAL A 311 -9.39 6.83 14.86
C VAL A 311 -10.01 8.20 14.55
N PRO A 312 -9.33 9.32 14.84
CA PRO A 312 -9.73 10.62 14.30
C PRO A 312 -9.58 10.61 12.79
N LEU A 313 -10.55 11.15 12.07
CA LEU A 313 -10.63 11.17 10.60
C LEU A 313 -10.81 12.61 10.10
N GLY A 314 -10.72 12.82 8.79
CA GLY A 314 -10.73 14.12 8.13
C GLY A 314 -9.40 14.50 7.49
N ARG A 315 -8.43 13.57 7.41
CA ARG A 315 -7.16 13.82 6.72
C ARG A 315 -7.40 14.00 5.23
N ARG A 316 -6.50 14.72 4.58
CA ARG A 316 -6.46 14.90 3.13
C ARG A 316 -5.14 14.41 2.57
N ASP A 317 -5.21 14.01 1.31
CA ASP A 317 -4.11 13.41 0.61
C ASP A 317 -3.21 14.49 0.01
N SER A 318 -1.90 14.35 0.15
CA SER A 318 -0.90 15.27 -0.39
C SER A 318 -0.89 15.22 -1.93
N PRO A 319 -0.68 16.36 -2.63
CA PRO A 319 -0.33 16.38 -4.04
C PRO A 319 1.19 16.26 -4.27
N ARG A 320 1.99 16.19 -3.19
CA ARG A 320 3.45 16.13 -3.28
C ARG A 320 3.92 14.69 -3.21
N PHE A 321 4.95 14.40 -3.98
CA PHE A 321 5.65 13.12 -3.91
C PHE A 321 6.64 13.15 -2.74
N ALA A 322 6.80 12.00 -2.08
CA ALA A 322 7.87 11.82 -1.11
C ALA A 322 9.20 11.69 -1.84
N THR A 323 10.22 12.44 -1.41
CA THR A 323 11.57 12.33 -1.98
C THR A 323 12.42 11.36 -1.17
N ALA A 324 13.55 10.91 -1.73
CA ALA A 324 14.51 10.10 -0.99
C ALA A 324 15.04 10.82 0.27
N GLN A 325 15.17 12.14 0.23
CA GLN A 325 15.60 12.94 1.38
C GLN A 325 14.51 12.99 2.47
N ASP A 326 13.23 13.06 2.09
CA ASP A 326 12.13 12.98 3.05
C ASP A 326 12.14 11.63 3.79
N VAL A 327 12.38 10.55 3.05
CA VAL A 327 12.52 9.18 3.60
C VAL A 327 13.71 9.10 4.55
N LEU A 328 14.91 9.52 4.13
CA LEU A 328 16.12 9.44 4.94
C LEU A 328 16.09 10.31 6.20
N SER A 329 15.38 11.45 6.14
CA SER A 329 15.25 12.36 7.28
C SER A 329 14.12 11.98 8.24
N GLY A 330 13.06 11.35 7.72
CA GLY A 330 11.88 10.98 8.48
C GLY A 330 11.96 9.59 9.12
N LEU A 331 12.61 8.62 8.47
CA LEU A 331 12.60 7.23 8.90
C LEU A 331 13.93 6.81 9.52
N PRO A 332 13.97 6.53 10.83
CA PRO A 332 15.18 6.02 11.46
C PRO A 332 15.47 4.59 10.99
N PRO A 333 16.74 4.25 10.70
CA PRO A 333 17.11 2.89 10.33
C PRO A 333 17.01 1.92 11.53
N PRO A 334 16.88 0.60 11.28
CA PRO A 334 16.85 -0.42 12.34
C PRO A 334 18.15 -0.52 13.16
N SER A 335 19.24 0.10 12.69
CA SER A 335 20.52 0.21 13.39
C SER A 335 20.58 1.36 14.40
N SER A 336 19.57 2.22 14.47
CA SER A 336 19.53 3.36 15.40
C SER A 336 19.37 2.92 16.86
N ASN A 337 20.00 3.67 17.76
CA ASN A 337 19.81 3.56 19.21
C ASN A 337 18.72 4.52 19.71
N VAL A 338 18.29 4.36 20.97
CA VAL A 338 17.20 5.13 21.58
C VAL A 338 17.43 6.65 21.55
N PRO A 339 18.63 7.20 21.86
CA PRO A 339 18.87 8.63 21.71
C PRO A 339 18.58 9.14 20.29
N SER A 340 19.10 8.46 19.25
CA SER A 340 18.83 8.84 17.86
C SER A 340 17.35 8.70 17.48
N LEU A 341 16.67 7.66 17.97
CA LEU A 341 15.23 7.49 17.75
C LEU A 341 14.45 8.64 18.38
N LEU A 342 14.73 8.98 19.64
CA LEU A 342 14.06 10.08 20.34
C LEU A 342 14.32 11.44 19.69
N ASP A 343 15.51 11.66 19.11
CA ASP A 343 15.81 12.91 18.40
C ASP A 343 14.97 13.10 17.13
N VAL A 344 14.57 12.00 16.48
CA VAL A 344 13.62 12.04 15.35
C VAL A 344 12.20 12.22 15.87
N LEU A 345 11.77 11.40 16.83
CA LEU A 345 10.38 11.36 17.31
C LEU A 345 9.96 12.67 17.99
N ARG A 346 10.84 13.31 18.76
CA ARG A 346 10.52 14.58 19.43
C ARG A 346 10.20 15.70 18.43
N LYS A 347 10.82 15.70 17.25
CA LYS A 347 10.57 16.71 16.18
C LYS A 347 9.17 16.59 15.58
N ILE A 348 8.52 15.45 15.75
CA ILE A 348 7.16 15.17 15.27
C ILE A 348 6.17 14.99 16.43
N GLY A 349 6.54 15.43 17.64
CA GLY A 349 5.64 15.47 18.80
C GLY A 349 5.41 14.12 19.48
N LEU A 350 6.30 13.15 19.28
CA LEU A 350 6.28 11.86 19.94
C LEU A 350 7.38 11.76 21.02
N ASP A 351 7.06 11.09 22.12
CA ASP A 351 7.94 10.94 23.28
C ASP A 351 8.47 9.49 23.46
N ALA A 352 9.11 9.21 24.60
CA ALA A 352 9.65 7.88 24.89
C ALA A 352 8.58 6.82 25.14
N ALA A 353 7.42 7.19 25.67
CA ALA A 353 6.30 6.24 25.82
C ALA A 353 5.74 5.88 24.45
N ASP A 354 5.62 6.87 23.55
CA ASP A 354 5.22 6.61 22.16
C ASP A 354 6.22 5.75 21.41
N LEU A 355 7.52 6.02 21.56
CA LEU A 355 8.57 5.21 20.95
C LEU A 355 8.40 3.74 21.35
N VAL A 356 8.36 3.45 22.65
CA VAL A 356 8.29 2.08 23.15
C VAL A 356 6.97 1.40 22.76
N ALA A 357 5.85 2.13 22.80
CA ALA A 357 4.55 1.58 22.42
C ALA A 357 4.47 1.28 20.91
N LEU A 358 4.84 2.24 20.05
CA LEU A 358 4.78 2.08 18.60
C LEU A 358 5.75 1.02 18.08
N SER A 359 6.94 0.88 18.70
CA SER A 359 7.85 -0.24 18.44
C SER A 359 7.21 -1.60 18.71
N GLY A 360 6.20 -1.67 19.59
CA GLY A 360 5.37 -2.86 19.79
C GLY A 360 4.65 -3.34 18.53
N GLY A 361 4.54 -2.52 17.48
CA GLY A 361 4.08 -2.95 16.16
C GLY A 361 4.93 -4.09 15.55
N HIS A 362 6.17 -4.27 16.00
CA HIS A 362 7.03 -5.39 15.64
C HIS A 362 6.64 -6.72 16.30
N THR A 363 5.56 -6.78 17.08
CA THR A 363 4.96 -8.07 17.51
C THR A 363 4.41 -8.90 16.33
N VAL A 364 4.18 -8.27 15.18
CA VAL A 364 3.79 -8.95 13.94
C VAL A 364 4.68 -8.55 12.77
N GLY A 365 4.83 -9.45 11.80
CA GLY A 365 5.52 -9.16 10.54
C GLY A 365 6.92 -9.77 10.43
N LEU A 366 7.65 -9.31 9.41
CA LEU A 366 8.93 -9.90 9.00
C LEU A 366 10.02 -8.84 8.85
N GLY A 367 11.25 -9.19 9.22
CA GLY A 367 12.47 -8.43 8.98
C GLY A 367 13.37 -9.12 7.96
N HIS A 368 13.97 -8.35 7.05
CA HIS A 368 14.95 -8.87 6.09
C HIS A 368 16.34 -8.97 6.74
N CYS A 369 17.16 -9.97 6.35
CA CYS A 369 18.51 -10.15 6.91
C CYS A 369 19.36 -8.88 6.85
N THR A 370 19.30 -8.11 5.75
CA THR A 370 20.04 -6.85 5.60
C THR A 370 19.63 -5.74 6.58
N SER A 371 18.55 -5.93 7.35
CA SER A 371 18.14 -5.01 8.40
C SER A 371 18.81 -5.30 9.75
N PHE A 372 19.46 -6.46 9.91
CA PHE A 372 20.06 -6.88 11.19
C PHE A 372 21.36 -7.70 11.05
N ASP A 373 21.86 -7.98 9.85
CA ASP A 373 23.07 -8.78 9.63
C ASP A 373 24.35 -8.09 10.15
N ASP A 374 24.33 -6.77 10.31
CA ASP A 374 25.35 -6.00 11.05
C ASP A 374 25.44 -6.38 12.53
N ARG A 375 24.36 -6.92 13.12
CA ARG A 375 24.38 -7.48 14.49
C ARG A 375 24.98 -8.89 14.54
N LEU A 376 25.16 -9.54 13.39
CA LEU A 376 25.65 -10.92 13.30
C LEU A 376 27.13 -10.98 12.88
N PHE A 377 27.58 -10.00 12.08
CA PHE A 377 28.87 -10.02 11.39
C PHE A 377 29.56 -8.64 11.34
N PRO A 378 30.91 -8.60 11.36
CA PRO A 378 31.83 -9.73 11.53
C PRO A 378 31.86 -10.27 12.97
N ARG A 379 31.42 -9.45 13.93
CA ARG A 379 31.33 -9.81 15.34
C ARG A 379 29.87 -9.72 15.78
N PRO A 380 29.35 -10.73 16.50
CA PRO A 380 28.01 -10.65 17.06
C PRO A 380 27.85 -9.48 18.04
N ASP A 381 26.67 -8.88 18.03
CA ASP A 381 26.24 -7.90 19.02
C ASP A 381 26.14 -8.57 20.42
N PRO A 382 26.80 -8.01 21.45
CA PRO A 382 26.78 -8.58 22.80
C PRO A 382 25.42 -8.49 23.50
N THR A 383 24.47 -7.72 22.96
CA THR A 383 23.11 -7.57 23.48
C THR A 383 22.14 -8.60 22.90
N MET A 384 22.64 -9.71 22.36
CA MET A 384 21.84 -10.79 21.78
C MET A 384 22.09 -12.09 22.54
N SER A 385 21.01 -12.81 22.88
CA SER A 385 21.16 -14.12 23.52
C SER A 385 21.89 -15.11 22.60
N PRO A 386 22.78 -15.98 23.11
CA PRO A 386 23.52 -16.94 22.29
C PRO A 386 22.62 -17.88 21.47
N ASP A 387 21.49 -18.31 22.04
CA ASP A 387 20.53 -19.19 21.36
C ASP A 387 19.86 -18.48 20.18
N PHE A 388 19.46 -17.22 20.37
CA PHE A 388 18.85 -16.42 19.32
C PHE A 388 19.85 -16.08 18.21
N LEU A 389 21.09 -15.71 18.59
CA LEU A 389 22.20 -15.55 17.65
C LEU A 389 22.41 -16.81 16.79
N GLY A 390 22.38 -18.00 17.41
CA GLY A 390 22.49 -19.27 16.70
C GLY A 390 21.35 -19.50 15.69
N ARG A 391 20.11 -19.12 16.03
CA ARG A 391 18.95 -19.17 15.11
C ARG A 391 19.10 -18.18 13.97
N LEU A 392 19.49 -16.94 14.25
CA LEU A 392 19.65 -15.90 13.23
C LEU A 392 20.78 -16.23 12.26
N LYS A 393 21.91 -16.77 12.73
CA LYS A 393 23.00 -17.23 11.84
C LYS A 393 22.62 -18.39 10.92
N ARG A 394 21.64 -19.23 11.29
CA ARG A 394 21.08 -20.24 10.37
C ARG A 394 20.18 -19.61 9.30
N THR A 395 19.47 -18.55 9.66
CA THR A 395 18.59 -17.82 8.73
C THR A 395 19.39 -16.92 7.78
N CYS A 396 20.41 -16.26 8.31
CA CYS A 396 21.30 -15.33 7.62
C CYS A 396 22.75 -15.81 7.79
N PRO A 397 23.21 -16.80 7.01
CA PRO A 397 24.54 -17.39 7.17
C PRO A 397 25.69 -16.45 6.78
N ALA A 398 25.40 -15.39 6.02
CA ALA A 398 26.35 -14.35 5.65
C ALA A 398 25.66 -12.97 5.52
N LYS A 399 26.45 -11.89 5.51
CA LYS A 399 25.94 -10.55 5.15
C LYS A 399 25.32 -10.56 3.76
N GLY A 400 24.25 -9.79 3.57
CA GLY A 400 23.57 -9.69 2.28
C GLY A 400 22.73 -10.92 1.89
N THR A 401 22.45 -11.84 2.82
CA THR A 401 21.53 -12.95 2.57
C THR A 401 20.14 -12.41 2.20
N ASP A 402 19.57 -12.86 1.06
CA ASP A 402 18.19 -12.53 0.67
C ASP A 402 17.19 -13.49 1.35
N ALA A 403 16.95 -13.24 2.64
CA ALA A 403 16.01 -14.00 3.44
C ALA A 403 15.30 -13.08 4.45
N ARG A 404 14.14 -13.54 4.92
CA ARG A 404 13.34 -12.86 5.94
C ARG A 404 13.11 -13.79 7.12
N THR A 405 13.02 -13.20 8.31
CA THR A 405 12.61 -13.88 9.54
C THR A 405 11.51 -13.09 10.22
N VAL A 406 10.83 -13.70 11.19
CA VAL A 406 9.78 -13.08 11.98
C VAL A 406 10.37 -12.00 12.91
N LEU A 407 9.64 -10.89 13.08
CA LEU A 407 10.02 -9.85 14.05
C LEU A 407 9.79 -10.31 15.49
N ASP A 408 8.73 -11.09 15.72
CA ASP A 408 8.42 -11.74 16.98
C ASP A 408 8.65 -13.25 16.90
N VAL A 409 9.64 -13.75 17.63
CA VAL A 409 10.00 -15.18 17.63
C VAL A 409 9.02 -16.04 18.44
N ARG A 410 8.19 -15.44 19.30
CA ARG A 410 7.24 -16.16 20.18
C ARG A 410 5.89 -16.32 19.50
N THR A 411 5.34 -15.24 18.94
CA THR A 411 3.98 -15.20 18.38
C THR A 411 3.92 -14.41 17.06
N PRO A 412 4.55 -14.91 15.97
CA PRO A 412 4.81 -14.12 14.75
C PRO A 412 3.64 -13.38 14.09
N ASN A 413 2.40 -13.83 14.33
CA ASN A 413 1.18 -13.38 13.67
C ASN A 413 0.10 -12.93 14.66
N VAL A 414 0.40 -12.85 15.95
CA VAL A 414 -0.54 -12.38 16.99
C VAL A 414 -0.06 -11.03 17.48
N PHE A 415 -0.94 -10.05 17.48
CA PHE A 415 -0.64 -8.76 18.05
C PHE A 415 -0.78 -8.82 19.56
N ASP A 416 0.32 -9.00 20.27
CA ASP A 416 0.35 -9.14 21.72
C ASP A 416 1.60 -8.50 22.34
N ASN A 417 1.83 -8.70 23.64
CA ASN A 417 2.98 -8.12 24.32
C ASN A 417 4.27 -8.96 24.23
N LYS A 418 4.30 -10.03 23.43
CA LYS A 418 5.45 -10.95 23.38
C LYS A 418 6.67 -10.31 22.75
N TYR A 419 6.49 -9.28 21.92
CA TYR A 419 7.57 -8.38 21.49
C TYR A 419 8.42 -7.90 22.69
N TYR A 420 7.79 -7.36 23.74
CA TYR A 420 8.52 -6.88 24.92
C TYR A 420 9.13 -8.03 25.74
N VAL A 421 8.47 -9.19 25.77
CA VAL A 421 9.04 -10.40 26.37
C VAL A 421 10.31 -10.83 25.62
N ASN A 422 10.35 -10.69 24.29
CA ASN A 422 11.55 -10.94 23.49
C ASN A 422 12.69 -10.01 23.94
N LEU A 423 12.42 -8.70 24.11
CA LEU A 423 13.45 -7.72 24.49
C LEU A 423 14.06 -8.03 25.85
N VAL A 424 13.24 -8.38 26.85
CA VAL A 424 13.69 -8.77 28.20
C VAL A 424 14.55 -10.05 28.17
N ASN A 425 14.36 -10.90 27.17
CA ASN A 425 15.14 -12.12 26.95
C ASN A 425 16.33 -11.93 25.98
N TRP A 426 16.63 -10.70 25.58
CA TRP A 426 17.71 -10.37 24.62
C TRP A 426 17.49 -10.99 23.23
N GLU A 427 16.22 -11.03 22.80
CA GLU A 427 15.76 -11.61 21.54
C GLU A 427 15.05 -10.57 20.64
N GLY A 428 15.29 -9.27 20.85
CA GLY A 428 14.90 -8.22 19.91
C GLY A 428 15.69 -8.35 18.61
N LEU A 429 15.03 -8.22 17.45
CA LEU A 429 15.66 -8.46 16.15
C LEU A 429 16.60 -7.32 15.73
N PHE A 430 16.12 -6.08 15.80
CA PHE A 430 16.90 -4.90 15.42
C PHE A 430 17.66 -4.29 16.59
N VAL A 431 18.64 -3.43 16.30
CA VAL A 431 19.29 -2.59 17.34
C VAL A 431 18.24 -1.67 17.94
N SER A 432 17.41 -1.05 17.09
CA SER A 432 16.30 -0.19 17.50
C SER A 432 15.25 -0.88 18.37
N ASP A 433 15.17 -2.22 18.33
CA ASP A 433 14.32 -3.00 19.23
C ASP A 433 15.03 -3.25 20.56
N GLN A 434 16.22 -3.87 20.51
CA GLN A 434 16.91 -4.31 21.71
C GLN A 434 17.39 -3.13 22.56
N ASP A 435 17.70 -2.00 21.93
CA ASP A 435 18.15 -0.81 22.64
C ASP A 435 17.05 -0.18 23.51
N LEU A 436 15.77 -0.47 23.24
CA LEU A 436 14.66 -0.06 24.10
C LEU A 436 14.80 -0.65 25.51
N PHE A 437 15.36 -1.86 25.64
CA PHE A 437 15.56 -2.53 26.92
C PHE A 437 16.92 -2.22 27.56
N THR A 438 17.96 -1.96 26.77
CA THR A 438 19.29 -1.58 27.31
C THR A 438 19.33 -0.13 27.78
N ASN A 439 18.58 0.78 27.13
CA ASN A 439 18.56 2.18 27.48
C ASN A 439 17.73 2.45 28.74
N ALA A 440 18.33 3.16 29.71
CA ALA A 440 17.72 3.44 31.00
C ALA A 440 16.40 4.25 30.92
N THR A 441 16.21 5.05 29.86
CA THR A 441 15.03 5.90 29.69
C THR A 441 13.79 5.08 29.32
N THR A 442 13.97 4.09 28.44
CA THR A 442 12.87 3.29 27.86
C THR A 442 12.67 1.95 28.56
N ARG A 443 13.71 1.41 29.20
CA ARG A 443 13.68 0.12 29.89
C ARG A 443 12.50 -0.05 30.86
N PRO A 444 12.17 0.91 31.75
CA PRO A 444 11.05 0.74 32.68
C PRO A 444 9.70 0.53 31.95
N ILE A 445 9.52 1.17 30.79
CA ILE A 445 8.32 1.06 29.96
C ILE A 445 8.25 -0.31 29.29
N VAL A 446 9.39 -0.79 28.75
CA VAL A 446 9.51 -2.14 28.18
C VAL A 446 9.15 -3.20 29.22
N GLU A 447 9.70 -3.11 30.43
CA GLU A 447 9.40 -4.09 31.48
C GLU A 447 7.94 -4.02 31.95
N ARG A 448 7.33 -2.83 31.97
CA ARG A 448 5.89 -2.67 32.23
C ARG A 448 5.06 -3.40 31.19
N PHE A 449 5.33 -3.18 29.90
CA PHE A 449 4.58 -3.82 28.81
C PHE A 449 4.82 -5.33 28.72
N ALA A 450 6.02 -5.81 29.04
CA ALA A 450 6.30 -7.24 29.15
C ALA A 450 5.46 -7.91 30.26
N ARG A 451 5.21 -7.20 31.37
CA ARG A 451 4.40 -7.69 32.51
C ARG A 451 2.89 -7.55 32.30
N SER A 452 2.45 -6.51 31.60
CA SER A 452 1.03 -6.20 31.38
C SER A 452 0.73 -5.94 29.90
N GLN A 453 0.06 -6.89 29.25
CA GLN A 453 -0.46 -6.69 27.89
C GLN A 453 -1.52 -5.59 27.84
N ARG A 454 -2.28 -5.41 28.92
CA ARG A 454 -3.28 -4.33 29.02
C ARG A 454 -2.59 -2.96 28.93
N ASP A 455 -1.53 -2.75 29.71
CA ASP A 455 -0.80 -1.47 29.70
C ASP A 455 -0.19 -1.19 28.33
N PHE A 456 0.32 -2.22 27.66
CA PHE A 456 0.78 -2.11 26.27
C PHE A 456 -0.36 -1.70 25.34
N PHE A 457 -1.49 -2.40 25.38
CA PHE A 457 -2.62 -2.17 24.48
C PHE A 457 -3.23 -0.78 24.67
N ASP A 458 -3.39 -0.35 25.92
CA ASP A 458 -3.94 0.97 26.25
C ASP A 458 -3.00 2.08 25.74
N GLN A 459 -1.68 1.97 25.98
CA GLN A 459 -0.71 2.93 25.44
C GLN A 459 -0.61 2.87 23.91
N PHE A 460 -0.65 1.67 23.31
CA PHE A 460 -0.54 1.50 21.87
C PHE A 460 -1.66 2.24 21.13
N GLY A 461 -2.90 2.16 21.62
CA GLY A 461 -4.02 2.93 21.09
C GLY A 461 -3.78 4.44 21.16
N VAL A 462 -3.33 4.95 22.32
CA VAL A 462 -3.00 6.37 22.52
C VAL A 462 -1.90 6.83 21.57
N SER A 463 -0.80 6.09 21.48
CA SER A 463 0.35 6.43 20.65
C SER A 463 0.07 6.28 19.15
N MET A 464 -0.75 5.32 18.73
CA MET A 464 -1.23 5.22 17.34
C MET A 464 -2.11 6.41 16.96
N VAL A 465 -2.96 6.89 17.88
CA VAL A 465 -3.76 8.10 17.65
C VAL A 465 -2.87 9.35 17.58
N LYS A 466 -1.83 9.47 18.42
CA LYS A 466 -0.84 10.57 18.30
C LYS A 466 -0.09 10.49 16.97
N MET A 467 0.48 9.33 16.64
CA MET A 467 1.24 9.10 15.40
C MET A 467 0.39 9.41 14.16
N GLY A 468 -0.85 8.94 14.13
CA GLY A 468 -1.76 9.15 13.01
C GLY A 468 -2.10 10.63 12.77
N GLN A 469 -1.74 11.56 13.64
CA GLN A 469 -2.08 12.99 13.50
C GLN A 469 -0.87 13.87 13.15
N ILE A 470 0.28 13.27 12.84
CA ILE A 470 1.50 13.99 12.49
C ILE A 470 1.30 14.73 11.16
N LYS A 471 1.44 16.07 11.20
CA LYS A 471 1.48 16.97 10.03
C LYS A 471 0.36 16.69 9.00
N VAL A 472 -0.85 16.39 9.50
CA VAL A 472 -2.00 16.10 8.64
C VAL A 472 -2.40 17.32 7.81
N LEU A 473 -2.90 17.05 6.61
CA LEU A 473 -3.59 18.05 5.79
C LEU A 473 -5.09 18.00 6.10
N THR A 474 -5.74 19.14 6.28
CA THR A 474 -7.18 19.24 6.62
C THR A 474 -7.88 20.36 5.84
N GLY A 475 -9.21 20.35 5.83
CA GLY A 475 -10.01 21.40 5.16
C GLY A 475 -9.76 21.45 3.64
N ASP A 476 -9.11 22.52 3.17
CA ASP A 476 -8.76 22.71 1.76
C ASP A 476 -7.31 22.34 1.44
N GLN A 477 -6.53 21.92 2.44
CA GLN A 477 -5.13 21.52 2.27
C GLN A 477 -5.11 20.11 1.65
N GLY A 478 -4.67 19.96 0.41
CA GLY A 478 -4.61 18.67 -0.27
C GLY A 478 -5.92 18.25 -0.95
N GLN A 479 -6.12 16.94 -1.15
CA GLN A 479 -7.21 16.39 -1.98
C GLN A 479 -7.82 15.11 -1.38
N VAL A 480 -8.91 14.63 -1.97
CA VAL A 480 -9.43 13.27 -1.75
C VAL A 480 -9.20 12.50 -3.03
N ARG A 481 -8.20 11.62 -3.07
CA ARG A 481 -7.78 10.97 -4.32
C ARG A 481 -8.80 9.94 -4.80
N ARG A 482 -9.07 9.93 -6.12
CA ARG A 482 -9.84 8.87 -6.80
C ARG A 482 -9.02 7.60 -7.08
N ASN A 483 -7.70 7.67 -6.92
CA ASN A 483 -6.80 6.53 -6.99
C ASN A 483 -5.65 6.87 -6.05
N CYS A 484 -5.38 6.03 -5.05
CA CYS A 484 -4.40 6.39 -4.04
C CYS A 484 -2.98 6.50 -4.61
N SER A 485 -2.74 5.87 -5.77
CA SER A 485 -1.46 5.90 -6.48
C SER A 485 -1.25 7.12 -7.37
N THR A 486 -2.26 7.97 -7.57
CA THR A 486 -2.13 9.14 -8.45
C THR A 486 -2.83 10.36 -7.88
N ARG A 487 -2.30 11.54 -8.18
CA ARG A 487 -2.98 12.82 -7.89
C ARG A 487 -4.24 12.93 -8.75
N ASN A 488 -5.27 13.63 -8.27
CA ASN A 488 -6.43 13.92 -9.10
C ASN A 488 -6.02 14.84 -10.26
N PRO A 489 -6.56 14.62 -11.47
CA PRO A 489 -6.35 15.53 -12.58
C PRO A 489 -6.96 16.90 -12.25
N GLY A 490 -6.20 17.98 -12.45
CA GLY A 490 -6.66 19.36 -12.23
C GLY A 490 -6.41 19.94 -10.84
N THR A 491 -6.00 19.15 -9.85
CA THR A 491 -5.35 19.68 -8.63
C THR A 491 -3.84 19.75 -8.89
N ALA A 492 -3.45 20.63 -9.81
CA ALA A 492 -2.08 21.10 -9.80
C ALA A 492 -1.90 21.79 -8.44
N ASP A 493 -0.77 21.54 -7.78
CA ASP A 493 -0.13 22.56 -6.96
C ASP A 493 -0.36 23.91 -7.62
N GLY A 494 -0.71 24.92 -6.84
CA GLY A 494 -0.77 26.29 -7.32
C GLY A 494 0.37 26.48 -8.30
N LEU A 495 0.00 26.53 -9.58
CA LEU A 495 0.92 26.91 -10.64
C LEU A 495 1.41 28.24 -10.13
N GLN A 496 2.66 28.25 -9.66
CA GLN A 496 3.48 29.43 -9.77
C GLN A 496 3.42 29.77 -11.24
N TRP A 497 2.44 30.59 -11.60
CA TRP A 497 2.33 31.33 -12.85
C TRP A 497 3.43 32.39 -12.90
N SER A 498 4.66 32.04 -12.50
CA SER A 498 5.80 32.94 -12.37
C SER A 498 6.97 32.57 -13.29
N SER A 499 6.80 31.70 -14.28
CA SER A 499 7.90 31.45 -15.25
C SER A 499 7.51 31.22 -16.70
N LEU A 500 6.25 31.45 -17.09
CA LEU A 500 5.84 31.40 -18.51
C LEU A 500 4.97 32.58 -18.96
N VAL A 501 4.51 33.43 -18.03
CA VAL A 501 3.86 34.71 -18.37
C VAL A 501 4.88 35.84 -18.47
N GLN A 502 6.03 35.73 -17.81
CA GLN A 502 7.10 36.74 -17.97
C GLN A 502 7.90 36.53 -19.26
N THR A 503 8.05 35.30 -19.76
CA THR A 503 8.79 35.03 -21.01
C THR A 503 8.01 35.42 -22.27
N VAL A 504 6.67 35.48 -22.19
CA VAL A 504 5.83 35.92 -23.32
C VAL A 504 5.59 37.43 -23.28
N VAL A 505 5.55 38.04 -22.08
CA VAL A 505 5.44 39.49 -21.92
C VAL A 505 6.77 40.19 -22.24
N ASP A 506 7.92 39.61 -21.86
CA ASP A 506 9.23 40.18 -22.18
C ASP A 506 9.61 39.95 -23.66
N ALA A 507 9.22 38.82 -24.26
CA ALA A 507 9.39 38.59 -25.70
C ALA A 507 8.45 39.46 -26.58
N ALA A 508 7.31 39.90 -26.05
CA ALA A 508 6.41 40.84 -26.73
C ALA A 508 6.85 42.30 -26.54
N ALA A 509 7.56 42.63 -25.45
CA ALA A 509 8.12 43.96 -25.22
C ALA A 509 9.32 44.25 -26.13
N GLU A 510 10.19 43.28 -26.39
CA GLU A 510 11.30 43.43 -27.35
C GLU A 510 10.85 43.48 -28.83
N SER A 511 9.67 42.94 -29.17
CA SER A 511 9.12 43.07 -30.54
C SER A 511 8.31 44.34 -30.78
N LEU A 512 8.04 45.14 -29.74
CA LEU A 512 7.21 46.36 -29.81
C LEU A 512 7.96 47.65 -29.42
N GLY A 513 9.24 47.58 -29.04
CA GLY A 513 10.13 48.74 -28.95
C GLY A 513 9.79 49.74 -27.84
N PHE A 514 9.51 49.26 -26.63
CA PHE A 514 9.50 50.07 -25.41
C PHE A 514 10.72 49.79 -24.54
#